data_AF-A0A0S8AJL5-F1
#
_entry.id   AF-A0A0S8AJL5-F1
#
_cell.length_a   1.000
_cell.length_b   1.000
_cell.length_c   1.000
_cell.angle_alpha   90.00
_cell.angle_beta   90.00
_cell.angle_gamma   90.00
#
_symmetry.space_group_name_H-M   'P 1'
#
loop_
_entity.id
_entity.type
_entity.pdbx_description
1 polymer ?
#
loop_
_entity_poly.entity_id
_entity_poly.type
_entity_poly.pdbx_seq_one_letter_code
_entity_poly.pdbx_strand_id
1 'polypeptide(L)' 'MGLSKVKASLYGRAFGLALITIIYNIIEGMISVYFGFDDETIALFGFGLDSFVEVISGIGIWHMINRLKRNRGNNSDRF' A
#
# COMPACT_ATOMS: atom_id res chain seq x y z
N MET A 1 -24.46 4.60 -16.92
CA MET A 1 -24.69 4.46 -15.45
C MET A 1 -23.88 3.34 -14.79
N GLY A 2 -23.50 2.24 -15.47
CA GLY A 2 -22.74 1.13 -14.88
C GLY A 2 -21.24 1.36 -14.63
N LEU A 3 -20.58 2.22 -15.43
CA LEU A 3 -19.12 2.42 -15.39
C LEU A 3 -18.64 3.11 -14.08
N SER A 4 -19.46 3.99 -13.50
CA SER A 4 -19.09 4.73 -12.27
C SER A 4 -19.17 3.85 -11.02
N LYS A 5 -20.15 2.94 -10.91
CA LYS A 5 -20.27 1.98 -9.80
C LYS A 5 -19.10 0.99 -9.78
N VAL A 6 -18.73 0.44 -10.93
CA VAL A 6 -17.58 -0.47 -11.04
C VAL A 6 -16.29 0.25 -10.66
N LYS A 7 -16.06 1.46 -11.17
CA LYS A 7 -14.90 2.29 -10.83
C LYS A 7 -14.84 2.71 -9.35
N ALA A 8 -15.98 2.82 -8.65
CA ALA A 8 -16.01 3.07 -7.22
C ALA A 8 -15.67 1.81 -6.41
N SER A 9 -16.21 0.65 -6.84
CA SER A 9 -15.90 -0.66 -6.24
C SER A 9 -14.42 -1.03 -6.38
N LEU A 10 -13.79 -0.72 -7.51
CA LEU A 10 -12.38 -1.01 -7.75
C LEU A 10 -11.46 -0.18 -6.83
N TYR A 11 -11.79 1.09 -6.58
CA TYR A 11 -11.01 1.89 -5.61
C TYR A 11 -11.15 1.38 -4.18
N GLY A 12 -12.32 0.90 -3.79
CA GLY A 12 -12.50 0.26 -2.48
C GLY A 12 -11.61 -0.98 -2.33
N ARG A 13 -11.56 -1.83 -3.36
CA ARG A 13 -10.66 -3.00 -3.38
C ARG A 13 -9.19 -2.61 -3.38
N ALA A 14 -8.78 -1.66 -4.22
CA ALA A 14 -7.39 -1.21 -4.29
C ALA A 14 -6.91 -0.62 -2.95
N PHE A 15 -7.79 0.13 -2.26
CA PHE A 15 -7.52 0.65 -0.93
C PHE A 15 -7.35 -0.47 0.10
N GLY A 16 -8.26 -1.47 0.10
CA GLY A 16 -8.17 -2.61 0.99
C GLY A 16 -6.90 -3.45 0.76
N LEU A 17 -6.56 -3.70 -0.49
CA LEU A 17 -5.33 -4.43 -0.86
C LEU A 17 -4.09 -3.67 -0.39
N ALA A 18 -4.00 -2.35 -0.65
CA ALA A 18 -2.87 -1.54 -0.18
C ALA A 18 -2.73 -1.58 1.34
N LEU A 19 -3.83 -1.50 2.08
CA LEU A 19 -3.81 -1.57 3.54
C LEU A 19 -3.32 -2.93 4.05
N ILE A 20 -3.79 -4.03 3.45
CA ILE A 20 -3.36 -5.38 3.79
C ILE A 20 -1.86 -5.54 3.53
N THR A 21 -1.38 -5.10 2.36
CA THR A 21 0.04 -5.18 1.99
C THR A 21 0.92 -4.39 2.96
N ILE A 22 0.50 -3.19 3.38
CA ILE A 22 1.23 -2.39 4.37
C ILE A 22 1.31 -3.12 5.70
N ILE A 23 0.18 -3.59 6.24
CA ILE A 23 0.14 -4.24 7.56
C ILE A 23 0.99 -5.51 7.56
N TYR A 24 0.86 -6.33 6.52
CA TYR A 24 1.62 -7.58 6.40
C TYR A 24 3.13 -7.30 6.38
N ASN A 25 3.59 -6.35 5.55
CA ASN A 25 5.00 -5.97 5.48
C ASN A 25 5.55 -5.35 6.76
N ILE A 26 4.74 -4.58 7.50
CA ILE A 26 5.16 -4.05 8.82
C ILE A 26 5.42 -5.21 9.77
N ILE A 27 4.49 -6.16 9.87
CA ILE A 27 4.61 -7.30 10.79
C ILE A 27 5.81 -8.16 10.39
N GLU A 28 5.92 -8.51 9.12
CA GLU A 28 7.03 -9.29 8.57
C GLU A 28 8.37 -8.59 8.78
N GLY A 29 8.45 -7.29 8.48
CA GLY A 29 9.64 -6.47 8.71
C GLY A 29 10.07 -6.44 10.17
N MET A 30 9.13 -6.21 11.09
CA MET A 30 9.41 -6.20 12.52
C MET A 30 9.91 -7.54 13.01
N ILE A 31 9.27 -8.64 12.61
CA ILE A 31 9.66 -10.00 12.97
C ILE A 31 11.06 -10.29 12.41
N SER A 32 11.29 -10.03 11.13
CA SER A 32 12.56 -10.31 10.46
C SER A 32 13.72 -9.47 10.98
N VAL A 33 13.50 -8.20 11.30
CA VAL A 33 14.53 -7.36 11.95
C VAL A 33 14.85 -7.86 13.36
N TYR A 34 13.82 -8.21 14.15
CA TYR A 34 14.01 -8.70 15.51
C TYR A 34 14.81 -10.01 15.55
N PHE A 35 14.36 -11.03 14.80
CA PHE A 35 15.05 -12.31 14.73
C PHE A 35 16.37 -12.23 13.96
N GLY A 36 16.46 -11.42 12.91
CA GLY A 36 17.70 -11.24 12.15
C GLY A 36 18.82 -10.58 12.96
N PHE A 37 18.46 -9.74 13.93
CA PHE A 37 19.42 -9.16 14.88
C PHE A 37 19.84 -10.16 15.97
N ASP A 38 18.90 -10.96 16.48
CA ASP A 38 19.17 -11.97 17.53
C ASP A 38 20.02 -13.15 17.01
N ASP A 39 19.71 -13.66 15.81
CA ASP A 39 20.40 -14.80 15.19
C ASP A 39 21.60 -14.39 14.30
N GLU A 40 22.06 -13.13 14.36
CA GLU A 40 23.13 -12.54 13.51
C GLU A 40 22.95 -12.82 11.99
N THR A 41 21.71 -13.02 11.55
CA THR A 41 21.41 -13.52 10.19
C THR A 41 21.20 -12.35 9.23
N ILE A 42 22.25 -12.00 8.48
CA ILE A 42 22.25 -10.89 7.51
C ILE A 42 21.13 -11.04 6.47
N ALA A 43 20.79 -12.26 6.06
CA ALA A 43 19.72 -12.52 5.10
C ALA A 43 18.34 -12.16 5.65
N LEU A 44 18.03 -12.57 6.88
CA LEU A 44 16.74 -12.30 7.51
C LEU A 44 16.60 -10.81 7.85
N PHE A 45 17.67 -10.19 8.32
CA PHE A 45 17.72 -8.74 8.54
C PHE A 45 17.52 -7.97 7.23
N GLY A 46 18.19 -8.38 6.14
CA GLY A 46 18.03 -7.76 4.82
C GLY A 46 16.61 -7.88 4.26
N PHE A 47 15.94 -9.02 4.48
CA PHE A 47 14.53 -9.20 4.15
C PHE A 47 13.62 -8.27 4.97
N GLY A 48 13.91 -8.10 6.26
CA GLY A 48 13.20 -7.14 7.10
C GLY A 48 13.43 -5.68 6.68
N LEU A 49 14.57 -5.36 6.08
CA LEU A 49 14.82 -4.03 5.52
C LEU A 49 14.06 -3.79 4.21
N ASP A 50 13.94 -4.81 3.36
CA ASP A 50 13.20 -4.73 2.10
C ASP A 50 11.71 -4.44 2.31
N SER A 51 11.11 -5.00 3.37
CA SER A 51 9.71 -4.76 3.70
C SER A 51 9.41 -3.28 4.02
N PHE A 52 10.37 -2.49 4.49
CA PHE A 52 10.18 -1.05 4.66
C PHE A 52 9.95 -0.33 3.32
N VAL A 53 10.64 -0.76 2.25
CA VAL A 53 10.44 -0.23 0.90
C VAL A 53 9.02 -0.54 0.45
N GLU A 54 8.54 -1.75 0.70
CA GLU A 54 7.17 -2.15 0.39
C GLU A 54 6.12 -1.32 1.17
N VAL A 55 6.34 -1.07 2.46
CA VAL A 55 5.46 -0.22 3.29
C VAL A 55 5.38 1.21 2.73
N ILE A 56 6.53 1.81 2.43
CA ILE A 56 6.60 3.16 1.85
C ILE A 56 5.88 3.19 0.50
N SER A 57 6.08 2.17 -0.34
CA SER A 57 5.40 2.06 -1.62
C SER A 57 3.87 1.96 -1.45
N GLY A 58 3.40 1.17 -0.49
CA GLY A 58 1.99 1.00 -0.16
C GLY A 58 1.34 2.31 0.32
N ILE A 59 2.03 3.08 1.16
CA ILE A 59 1.59 4.42 1.58
C ILE A 59 1.48 5.36 0.37
N GLY A 60 2.43 5.29 -0.57
CA GLY A 60 2.38 6.04 -1.83
C GLY A 60 1.15 5.70 -2.68
N ILE A 61 0.82 4.40 -2.80
CA ILE A 61 -0.39 3.93 -3.50
C ILE A 61 -1.65 4.42 -2.80
N TRP A 62 -1.72 4.30 -1.47
CA TRP A 62 -2.84 4.80 -0.67
C TRP A 62 -3.06 6.30 -0.87
N HIS A 63 -1.99 7.09 -0.83
CA HIS A 63 -2.02 8.53 -1.10
C HIS A 63 -2.54 8.83 -2.52
N MET A 64 -2.07 8.08 -3.52
CA MET A 64 -2.49 8.24 -4.91
C MET A 64 -3.97 7.92 -5.10
N ILE A 65 -4.48 6.85 -4.50
CA ILE A 65 -5.91 6.48 -4.52
C ILE A 65 -6.75 7.59 -3.88
N ASN A 66 -6.31 8.15 -2.75
CA ASN A 66 -7.01 9.26 -2.08
C ASN A 66 -7.06 10.52 -2.96
N ARG A 67 -5.95 10.87 -3.61
CA ARG A 67 -5.89 11.99 -4.57
C ARG A 67 -6.83 11.77 -5.77
N LEU A 68 -6.84 10.57 -6.36
CA LEU A 68 -7.73 10.22 -7.47
C LEU A 68 -9.21 10.28 -7.07
N LYS A 69 -9.54 9.87 -5.85
CA LYS A 69 -10.90 9.95 -5.30
C LYS A 69 -11.37 11.40 -5.14
N ARG A 70 -10.48 12.31 -4.70
CA ARG A 70 -10.78 13.75 -4.56
C ARG A 70 -10.90 14.47 -5.91
N ASN A 71 -10.01 14.18 -6.87
CA ASN A 71 -9.99 14.85 -8.17
C ASN A 71 -11.07 14.37 -9.16
N ARG A 72 -11.79 13.27 -8.86
CA ARG A 72 -12.93 12.82 -9.68
C ARG A 72 -14.12 13.79 -9.71
N GLY A 73 -14.20 14.73 -8.77
CA GLY A 73 -15.25 15.76 -8.76
C GLY A 73 -14.96 16.97 -9.66
N ASN A 74 -13.74 17.12 -10.18
CA ASN A 74 -13.28 18.36 -10.84
C ASN A 74 -13.03 18.22 -12.35
N ASN A 75 -13.54 17.15 -12.97
CA ASN A 75 -13.49 16.98 -14.43
C ASN A 75 -14.91 16.94 -15.01
N SER A 76 -15.60 18.07 -14.88
CA SER A 76 -16.64 18.45 -15.82
C SER A 76 -16.04 19.52 -16.73
N ASP A 77 -15.13 19.12 -17.62
CA ASP A 77 -14.75 19.93 -18.76
C ASP A 77 -16.03 20.15 -19.60
N ARG A 78 -16.67 21.29 -19.33
CA ARG A 78 -17.72 21.87 -20.17
C ARG A 78 -17.01 22.57 -21.33
N PHE A 79 -16.89 21.88 -22.45
CA PHE A 79 -16.73 22.49 -23.76
C PHE A 79 -17.78 21.89 -24.69
#